data_AF-A0A3C1WU60-F1
#
_entry.id   AF-A0A3C1WU60-F1
#
_cell.length_a   1.000
_cell.length_b   1.000
_cell.length_c   1.000
_cell.angle_alpha   90.00
_cell.angle_beta   90.00
_cell.angle_gamma   90.00
#
_symmetry.space_group_name_H-M   'P 1'
#
loop_
_entity.id
_entity.type
_entity.pdbx_description
1 polymer ?
#
loop_
_entity_poly.entity_id
_entity_poly.type
_entity_poly.pdbx_seq_one_letter_code
_entity_poly.pdbx_strand_id
1 'polypeptide(L)'
;MAFNEKGASIKEISEKLQLTNYTEHIDLSDCYIKVRDINRPALQLTGFYEHFDSNRIQLIGMVEYAYLHSLQSEDERHEIYKKLFSYKIPAVIICRGLKPEKYFIEEAERAGTPVLGTPRATSQFEASLINVLGYELAPTTTIHGVLVDVYGEGLLITGESGIGKSEAALELVRRGHRLVADDVVEIRQINDDTLVGTSPAITKYLIELRGIGII
;
A
#
# COMPACT_ATOMS: atom_id res chain seq x y z
N MET A 1 11.28 -10.73 11.94
CA MET A 1 10.44 -9.98 10.99
C MET A 1 11.21 -8.75 10.55
N ALA A 2 11.38 -8.58 9.24
CA ALA A 2 11.99 -7.39 8.66
C ALA A 2 10.87 -6.39 8.31
N PHE A 3 11.14 -5.11 8.53
CA PHE A 3 10.28 -4.02 8.05
C PHE A 3 10.77 -3.59 6.67
N ASN A 4 9.86 -3.21 5.78
CA ASN A 4 10.23 -2.64 4.48
C ASN A 4 10.86 -1.25 4.71
N GLU A 5 12.19 -1.17 4.74
CA GLU A 5 12.95 0.06 5.05
C GLU A 5 12.69 1.19 4.03
N LYS A 6 12.39 0.84 2.78
CA LYS A 6 12.06 1.78 1.71
C LYS A 6 10.64 2.35 1.87
N GLY A 7 9.73 1.56 2.43
CA GLY A 7 8.30 1.86 2.51
C GLY A 7 7.52 1.27 1.33
N ALA A 8 6.21 1.48 1.31
CA ALA A 8 5.33 1.06 0.23
C ALA A 8 5.38 2.08 -0.93
N SER A 9 5.42 1.58 -2.17
CA SER A 9 5.46 2.40 -3.38
C SER A 9 4.13 3.08 -3.64
N ILE A 10 4.13 4.41 -3.84
CA ILE A 10 2.92 5.16 -4.20
C ILE A 10 2.39 4.71 -5.56
N LYS A 11 3.26 4.32 -6.50
CA LYS A 11 2.84 3.76 -7.79
C LYS A 11 2.01 2.49 -7.64
N GLU A 12 2.49 1.53 -6.85
CA GLU A 12 1.79 0.25 -6.64
C GLU A 12 0.45 0.48 -5.94
N ILE A 13 0.42 1.37 -4.94
CA ILE A 13 -0.82 1.76 -4.25
C ILE A 13 -1.80 2.42 -5.24
N SER A 14 -1.31 3.32 -6.09
CA SER A 14 -2.10 4.01 -7.11
C SER A 14 -2.71 3.02 -8.10
N GLU A 15 -1.95 2.04 -8.57
CA GLU A 15 -2.44 0.99 -9.48
C GLU A 15 -3.49 0.09 -8.80
N LYS A 16 -3.23 -0.39 -7.57
CA LYS A 16 -4.17 -1.24 -6.82
C LYS A 16 -5.49 -0.56 -6.52
N LEU A 17 -5.44 0.74 -6.25
CA LEU A 17 -6.62 1.55 -5.93
C LEU A 17 -7.22 2.28 -7.14
N GLN A 18 -6.63 2.10 -8.33
CA GLN A 18 -7.05 2.70 -9.60
C GLN A 18 -7.18 4.23 -9.52
N LEU A 19 -6.15 4.88 -9.00
CA LEU A 19 -6.12 6.33 -8.83
C LEU A 19 -5.73 7.04 -10.14
N THR A 20 -6.30 8.21 -10.36
CA THR A 20 -5.90 9.12 -11.44
C THR A 20 -4.73 9.98 -10.97
N ASN A 21 -3.65 10.07 -11.74
CA ASN A 21 -2.54 10.98 -11.44
C ASN A 21 -2.82 12.36 -12.06
N TYR A 22 -2.73 13.43 -11.26
CA TYR A 22 -2.85 14.82 -11.71
C TYR A 22 -1.50 15.53 -11.85
N THR A 23 -0.43 14.94 -11.32
CA THR A 23 0.95 15.42 -11.41
C THR A 23 1.74 14.49 -12.32
N GLU A 24 1.49 14.57 -13.63
CA GLU A 24 2.06 13.66 -14.63
C GLU A 24 3.59 13.77 -14.73
N HIS A 25 4.17 14.90 -14.31
CA HIS A 25 5.61 15.12 -14.31
C HIS A 25 6.35 14.43 -13.16
N ILE A 26 5.63 13.86 -12.20
CA ILE A 26 6.22 13.15 -11.05
C ILE A 26 6.19 11.65 -11.33
N ASP A 27 7.36 10.99 -11.31
CA ASP A 27 7.45 9.54 -11.33
C ASP A 27 7.05 8.97 -9.97
N LEU A 28 5.87 8.36 -9.91
CA LEU A 28 5.34 7.74 -8.69
C LEU A 28 6.21 6.59 -8.15
N SER A 29 7.10 6.03 -8.97
CA SER A 29 8.02 4.94 -8.58
C SER A 29 9.09 5.40 -7.59
N ASP A 30 9.35 6.70 -7.52
CA ASP A 30 10.30 7.32 -6.59
C ASP A 30 9.63 7.82 -5.30
N CYS A 31 8.30 7.73 -5.21
CA CYS A 31 7.52 8.17 -4.07
C CYS A 31 7.15 6.97 -3.18
N TYR A 32 7.43 7.10 -1.87
CA TYR A 32 7.20 6.04 -0.90
C TYR A 32 6.49 6.56 0.35
N ILE A 33 5.67 5.70 0.94
CA ILE A 33 5.00 5.92 2.23
C ILE A 33 5.51 4.90 3.24
N LYS A 34 5.76 5.34 4.48
CA LYS A 34 6.25 4.46 5.57
C LYS A 34 5.25 4.26 6.70
N VAL A 35 4.17 5.03 6.71
CA VAL A 35 3.13 4.99 7.76
C VAL A 35 1.80 4.61 7.13
N ARG A 36 1.01 3.82 7.86
CA ARG A 36 -0.32 3.39 7.41
C ARG A 36 -1.41 4.43 7.65
N ASP A 37 -1.18 5.32 8.61
CA ASP A 37 -2.15 6.30 9.03
C ASP A 37 -2.33 7.39 7.98
N ILE A 38 -3.56 7.86 7.87
CA ILE A 38 -3.96 8.90 6.93
C ILE A 38 -4.25 10.18 7.71
N ASN A 39 -4.03 11.33 7.09
CA ASN A 39 -4.43 12.61 7.64
C ASN A 39 -5.45 13.30 6.72
N ARG A 40 -6.45 13.94 7.31
CA ARG A 40 -7.39 14.83 6.62
C ARG A 40 -7.08 16.26 7.04
N PRO A 41 -6.44 17.08 6.18
CA PRO A 41 -5.73 18.27 6.61
C PRO A 41 -6.63 19.49 6.88
N ALA A 42 -7.87 19.32 7.35
CA ALA A 42 -8.82 20.42 7.54
C ALA A 42 -8.25 21.55 8.43
N LEU A 43 -7.60 21.20 9.55
CA LEU A 43 -6.97 22.18 10.45
C LEU A 43 -5.75 22.86 9.82
N GLN A 44 -4.96 22.13 9.04
CA GLN A 44 -3.79 22.67 8.34
C GLN A 44 -4.21 23.65 7.25
N LEU A 45 -5.30 23.38 6.55
CA LEU A 45 -5.87 24.31 5.58
C LEU A 45 -6.32 25.63 6.23
N THR A 46 -6.73 25.59 7.50
CA THR A 46 -7.05 26.81 8.29
C THR A 46 -5.83 27.47 8.96
N GLY A 47 -4.62 26.94 8.77
CA GLY A 47 -3.38 27.52 9.31
C GLY A 47 -2.84 26.90 10.60
N PHE A 48 -3.45 25.84 11.13
CA PHE A 48 -2.96 25.17 12.35
C PHE A 48 -2.06 23.97 12.02
N TYR A 49 -0.75 24.14 12.24
CA TYR A 49 0.29 23.15 11.90
C TYR A 49 0.99 22.54 13.12
N GLU A 50 0.59 22.89 14.34
CA GLU A 50 1.13 22.26 15.54
C GLU A 50 0.80 20.76 15.51
N HIS A 51 1.83 19.91 15.68
CA HIS A 51 1.74 18.46 15.53
C HIS A 51 1.24 17.98 14.15
N PHE A 52 1.45 18.74 13.08
CA PHE A 52 1.17 18.27 11.73
C PHE A 52 2.08 17.10 11.35
N ASP A 53 1.49 15.91 11.25
CA ASP A 53 2.21 14.70 10.81
C ASP A 53 2.23 14.62 9.27
N SER A 54 3.18 15.34 8.67
CA SER A 54 3.33 15.40 7.22
C SER A 54 3.82 14.08 6.60
N ASN A 55 4.23 13.11 7.41
CA ASN A 55 4.69 11.81 6.89
C ASN A 55 3.53 10.92 6.41
N ARG A 56 2.28 11.32 6.65
CA ARG A 56 1.06 10.61 6.23
C ARG A 56 0.60 11.07 4.86
N ILE A 57 -0.12 10.18 4.17
CA ILE A 57 -0.88 10.59 2.98
C ILE A 57 -1.97 11.57 3.43
N GLN A 58 -2.10 12.67 2.69
CA GLN A 58 -3.12 13.68 2.95
C GLN A 58 -4.36 13.40 2.09
N LEU A 59 -5.53 13.36 2.71
CA LEU A 59 -6.78 13.04 2.05
C LEU A 59 -7.71 14.25 2.02
N ILE A 60 -8.04 14.71 0.82
CA ILE A 60 -8.94 15.84 0.59
C ILE A 60 -10.32 15.29 0.23
N GLY A 61 -11.29 15.53 1.12
CA GLY A 61 -12.70 15.23 0.92
C GLY A 61 -13.53 16.48 0.68
N MET A 62 -14.83 16.36 0.97
CA MET A 62 -15.77 17.47 0.76
C MET A 62 -15.52 18.64 1.72
N VAL A 63 -15.14 18.37 2.97
CA VAL A 63 -14.95 19.41 3.99
C VAL A 63 -13.76 20.29 3.62
N GLU A 64 -12.62 19.67 3.29
CA GLU A 64 -11.40 20.34 2.88
C GLU A 64 -11.62 21.14 1.59
N TYR A 65 -12.26 20.52 0.60
CA TYR A 65 -12.55 21.17 -0.68
C TYR A 65 -13.51 22.35 -0.53
N ALA A 66 -14.61 22.19 0.22
CA ALA A 66 -15.59 23.24 0.42
C ALA A 66 -15.01 24.42 1.20
N TYR A 67 -14.14 24.16 2.20
CA TYR A 67 -13.42 25.22 2.90
C TYR A 67 -12.56 26.02 1.91
N LEU A 68 -11.73 25.35 1.11
CA LEU A 68 -10.88 26.01 0.12
C LEU A 68 -11.72 26.85 -0.87
N HIS A 69 -12.84 26.32 -1.37
CA HIS A 69 -13.71 27.03 -2.31
C HIS A 69 -14.58 28.11 -1.66
N SER A 70 -14.67 28.15 -0.32
CA SER A 70 -15.35 29.24 0.39
C SER A 70 -14.52 30.51 0.46
N LEU A 71 -13.18 30.38 0.35
CA LEU A 71 -12.25 31.48 0.37
C LEU A 71 -12.40 32.32 -0.90
N GLN A 72 -12.78 33.58 -0.72
CA GLN A 72 -13.00 34.53 -1.82
C GLN A 72 -11.69 34.99 -2.47
N SER A 73 -10.60 34.99 -1.69
CA SER A 73 -9.28 35.43 -2.14
C SER A 73 -8.51 34.26 -2.74
N GLU A 74 -8.15 34.36 -4.03
CA GLU A 74 -7.27 33.38 -4.67
C GLU A 74 -5.87 33.39 -4.05
N ASP A 75 -5.36 34.57 -3.69
CA ASP A 75 -4.07 34.73 -3.03
C ASP A 75 -4.02 34.01 -1.68
N GLU A 76 -5.12 34.03 -0.93
CA GLU A 76 -5.23 33.30 0.34
C GLU A 76 -5.16 31.78 0.11
N ARG A 77 -5.89 31.26 -0.88
CA ARG A 77 -5.81 29.83 -1.26
C ARG A 77 -4.39 29.44 -1.68
N HIS A 78 -3.74 30.29 -2.47
CA HIS A 78 -2.38 30.06 -2.95
C HIS A 78 -1.37 29.97 -1.81
N GLU A 79 -1.47 30.85 -0.80
CA GLU A 79 -0.60 30.79 0.38
C GLU A 79 -0.87 29.54 1.24
N ILE A 80 -2.13 29.09 1.32
CA ILE A 80 -2.47 27.81 1.97
C ILE A 80 -1.80 26.64 1.23
N TYR A 81 -1.86 26.61 -0.11
CA TYR A 81 -1.26 25.54 -0.92
C TYR A 81 0.26 25.52 -0.76
N LYS A 82 0.93 26.67 -0.91
CA LYS A 82 2.37 26.81 -0.64
C LYS A 82 2.74 26.33 0.75
N LYS A 83 1.96 26.72 1.76
CA LYS A 83 2.27 26.33 3.14
C LYS A 83 2.11 24.83 3.36
N LEU A 84 1.06 24.21 2.81
CA LEU A 84 0.85 22.77 2.89
C LEU A 84 2.02 22.00 2.22
N PHE A 85 2.39 22.38 1.00
CA PHE A 85 3.46 21.74 0.23
C PHE A 85 4.88 22.16 0.67
N SER A 86 5.02 23.13 1.58
CA SER A 86 6.30 23.40 2.25
C SER A 86 6.76 22.26 3.16
N TYR A 87 5.83 21.37 3.54
CA TYR A 87 6.14 20.14 4.27
C TYR A 87 6.36 18.99 3.30
N LYS A 88 7.25 18.07 3.68
CA LYS A 88 7.48 16.85 2.91
C LYS A 88 6.30 15.89 3.12
N ILE A 89 5.37 15.92 2.16
CA ILE A 89 4.18 15.07 2.12
C ILE A 89 4.42 13.93 1.12
N PRO A 90 4.12 12.66 1.46
CA PRO A 90 4.33 11.53 0.57
C PRO A 90 3.39 11.53 -0.64
N ALA A 91 2.13 11.92 -0.46
CA ALA A 91 1.14 12.11 -1.52
C ALA A 91 -0.09 12.84 -0.97
N VAL A 92 -0.82 13.51 -1.86
CA VAL A 92 -2.19 14.00 -1.62
C VAL A 92 -3.16 13.20 -2.47
N ILE A 93 -4.28 12.76 -1.91
CA ILE A 93 -5.34 12.07 -2.65
C ILE A 93 -6.65 12.86 -2.51
N ILE A 94 -7.26 13.17 -3.64
CA ILE A 94 -8.52 13.91 -3.73
C ILE A 94 -9.66 12.94 -4.02
N CYS A 95 -10.66 12.91 -3.13
CA CYS A 95 -11.80 12.01 -3.24
C CYS A 95 -12.99 12.63 -3.97
N ARG A 96 -14.04 11.82 -4.17
CA ARG A 96 -15.36 12.24 -4.66
C ARG A 96 -15.36 12.83 -6.07
N GLY A 97 -14.32 12.55 -6.86
CA GLY A 97 -14.18 13.06 -8.23
C GLY A 97 -14.00 14.57 -8.28
N LEU A 98 -13.65 15.19 -7.15
CA LEU A 98 -13.32 16.60 -7.08
C LEU A 98 -12.02 16.84 -7.85
N LYS A 99 -11.93 17.94 -8.57
CA LYS A 99 -10.75 18.28 -9.37
C LYS A 99 -9.86 19.26 -8.60
N PRO A 100 -8.54 19.01 -8.52
CA PRO A 100 -7.62 20.01 -7.99
C PRO A 100 -7.59 21.26 -8.87
N GLU A 101 -7.42 22.42 -8.23
CA GLU A 101 -7.15 23.67 -8.93
C GLU A 101 -5.75 23.64 -9.57
N LYS A 102 -5.56 24.43 -10.62
CA LYS A 102 -4.28 24.50 -11.35
C LYS A 102 -3.10 24.85 -10.44
N TYR A 103 -3.26 25.86 -9.58
CA TYR A 103 -2.21 26.27 -8.64
C TYR A 103 -1.88 25.19 -7.60
N PHE A 104 -2.86 24.38 -7.20
CA PHE A 104 -2.62 23.25 -6.31
C PHE A 104 -1.68 22.21 -6.94
N ILE A 105 -1.91 21.89 -8.22
CA ILE A 105 -1.03 20.99 -8.99
C ILE A 105 0.35 21.62 -9.15
N GLU A 106 0.44 22.90 -9.52
CA GLU A 106 1.72 23.59 -9.73
C GLU A 106 2.58 23.61 -8.46
N GLU A 107 2.01 23.89 -7.29
CA GLU A 107 2.76 23.86 -6.02
C GLU A 107 3.15 22.42 -5.62
N ALA A 108 2.28 21.44 -5.89
CA ALA A 108 2.59 20.04 -5.64
C ALA A 108 3.76 19.54 -6.50
N GLU A 109 3.78 19.89 -7.79
CA GLU A 109 4.88 19.56 -8.71
C GLU A 109 6.19 20.21 -8.29
N ARG A 110 6.17 21.48 -7.88
CA ARG A 110 7.36 22.16 -7.34
C ARG A 110 7.92 21.48 -6.10
N ALA A 111 7.03 20.97 -5.24
CA ALA A 111 7.41 20.23 -4.03
C ALA A 111 7.75 18.75 -4.31
N GLY A 112 7.55 18.24 -5.52
CA GLY A 112 7.69 16.82 -5.85
C GLY A 112 6.69 15.93 -5.10
N THR A 113 5.51 16.46 -4.76
CA THR A 113 4.45 15.73 -4.06
C THR A 113 3.40 15.24 -5.06
N PRO A 114 3.19 13.92 -5.20
CA PRO A 114 2.12 13.38 -6.04
C PRO A 114 0.73 13.86 -5.63
N VAL A 115 -0.08 14.27 -6.61
CA VAL A 115 -1.51 14.52 -6.41
C VAL A 115 -2.31 13.50 -7.21
N LEU A 116 -3.09 12.69 -6.49
CA LEU A 116 -3.89 11.61 -7.05
C LEU A 116 -5.38 11.86 -6.83
N GLY A 117 -6.23 11.20 -7.61
CA GLY A 117 -7.67 11.37 -7.61
C GLY A 117 -8.45 10.05 -7.58
N THR A 118 -9.63 10.08 -6.96
CA THR A 118 -10.60 8.98 -7.03
C THR A 118 -12.05 9.49 -7.00
N PRO A 119 -12.98 8.87 -7.76
CA PRO A 119 -14.40 9.20 -7.68
C PRO A 119 -15.06 8.71 -6.38
N ARG A 120 -14.38 7.87 -5.60
CA ARG A 120 -14.93 7.19 -4.42
C ARG A 120 -15.20 8.16 -3.26
N ALA A 121 -16.18 7.81 -2.43
CA ALA A 121 -16.49 8.58 -1.22
C ALA A 121 -15.34 8.51 -0.20
N THR A 122 -15.06 9.63 0.49
CA THR A 122 -13.86 9.82 1.32
C THR A 122 -13.66 8.71 2.36
N SER A 123 -14.65 8.43 3.22
CA SER A 123 -14.50 7.42 4.28
C SER A 123 -14.39 5.99 3.76
N GLN A 124 -15.12 5.66 2.69
CA GLN A 124 -15.03 4.34 2.05
C GLN A 124 -13.65 4.14 1.42
N PHE A 125 -13.13 5.17 0.77
CA PHE A 125 -11.81 5.15 0.17
C PHE A 125 -10.71 5.06 1.24
N GLU A 126 -10.79 5.87 2.29
CA GLU A 126 -9.84 5.86 3.40
C GLU A 126 -9.71 4.46 4.03
N ALA A 127 -10.83 3.79 4.32
CA ALA A 127 -10.81 2.42 4.84
C ALA A 127 -10.09 1.44 3.89
N SER A 128 -10.30 1.59 2.58
CA SER A 128 -9.62 0.76 1.58
C SER A 128 -8.13 1.07 1.47
N LEU A 129 -7.76 2.34 1.56
CA LEU A 129 -6.37 2.78 1.55
C LEU A 129 -5.62 2.26 2.78
N ILE A 130 -6.22 2.37 3.98
CA ILE A 130 -5.65 1.83 5.22
C ILE A 130 -5.44 0.32 5.10
N ASN A 131 -6.39 -0.42 4.51
CA ASN A 131 -6.22 -1.86 4.30
C ASN A 131 -5.07 -2.19 3.34
N VAL A 132 -4.95 -1.46 2.22
CA VAL A 132 -3.84 -1.64 1.27
C VAL A 132 -2.51 -1.30 1.95
N LEU A 133 -2.41 -0.17 2.65
CA LEU A 133 -1.21 0.22 3.38
C LEU A 133 -0.86 -0.78 4.49
N GLY A 134 -1.86 -1.29 5.20
CA GLY A 134 -1.70 -2.32 6.21
C GLY A 134 -1.07 -3.59 5.63
N TYR A 135 -1.46 -3.98 4.42
CA TYR A 135 -0.85 -5.07 3.70
C TYR A 135 0.56 -4.74 3.19
N GLU A 136 0.78 -3.58 2.55
CA GLU A 136 2.09 -3.26 1.95
C GLU A 136 3.19 -2.95 2.98
N LEU A 137 2.80 -2.41 4.13
CA LEU A 137 3.71 -2.07 5.22
C LEU A 137 3.76 -3.14 6.32
N ALA A 138 3.06 -4.27 6.12
CA ALA A 138 3.08 -5.37 7.07
C ALA A 138 4.49 -5.93 7.25
N PRO A 139 4.90 -6.26 8.49
CA PRO A 139 6.15 -6.96 8.74
C PRO A 139 6.17 -8.29 7.99
N THR A 140 7.32 -8.61 7.41
CA THR A 140 7.51 -9.86 6.67
C THR A 140 8.64 -10.70 7.27
N THR A 141 8.59 -12.00 7.05
CA THR A 141 9.68 -12.92 7.33
C THR A 141 9.64 -14.05 6.32
N THR A 142 10.75 -14.74 6.17
CA THR A 142 10.84 -15.92 5.32
C THR A 142 11.14 -17.13 6.18
N ILE A 143 10.51 -18.25 5.88
CA ILE A 143 10.75 -19.52 6.55
C ILE A 143 10.91 -20.65 5.54
N HIS A 144 11.63 -21.70 5.93
CA HIS A 144 11.66 -22.93 5.15
C HIS A 144 10.47 -23.83 5.47
N GLY A 145 9.78 -24.31 4.44
CA GLY A 145 8.60 -25.16 4.59
C GLY A 145 7.79 -25.25 3.31
N VAL A 146 6.65 -25.93 3.41
CA VAL A 146 5.71 -26.08 2.30
C VAL A 146 4.34 -25.59 2.77
N LEU A 147 3.75 -24.66 2.01
CA LEU A 147 2.44 -24.07 2.33
C LEU A 147 1.39 -24.59 1.35
N VAL A 148 0.30 -25.14 1.88
CA VAL A 148 -0.78 -25.77 1.11
C VAL A 148 -2.13 -25.25 1.62
N ASP A 149 -3.06 -24.97 0.73
CA ASP A 149 -4.48 -24.72 1.05
C ASP A 149 -5.23 -26.07 1.06
N VAL A 150 -5.68 -26.47 2.25
CA VAL A 150 -6.42 -27.70 2.50
C VAL A 150 -7.80 -27.33 3.05
N TYR A 151 -8.84 -27.51 2.24
CA TYR A 151 -10.22 -27.17 2.59
C TYR A 151 -10.44 -25.69 3.01
N GLY A 152 -9.63 -24.76 2.49
CA GLY A 152 -9.69 -23.35 2.86
C GLY A 152 -8.79 -22.97 4.03
N GLU A 153 -8.13 -23.94 4.67
CA GLU A 153 -7.19 -23.72 5.77
C GLU A 153 -5.75 -23.72 5.25
N GLY A 154 -4.97 -22.73 5.68
CA GLY A 154 -3.54 -22.62 5.35
C GLY A 154 -2.70 -23.57 6.20
N LEU A 155 -2.25 -24.68 5.61
CA LEU A 155 -1.40 -25.67 6.27
C LEU A 155 0.08 -25.42 5.93
N LEU A 156 0.85 -25.00 6.92
CA LEU A 156 2.30 -24.86 6.83
C LEU A 156 3.00 -26.12 7.36
N ILE A 157 3.65 -26.86 6.46
CA ILE A 157 4.40 -28.08 6.78
C ILE A 157 5.88 -27.70 6.98
N THR A 158 6.38 -27.92 8.20
CA THR A 158 7.79 -27.68 8.57
C THR A 158 8.46 -28.99 9.00
N GLY A 159 9.79 -28.99 9.05
CA GLY A 159 10.59 -30.16 9.39
C GLY A 159 11.96 -30.15 8.71
N GLU A 160 12.82 -31.10 9.06
CA GLU A 160 14.18 -31.21 8.53
C GLU A 160 14.23 -31.36 7.00
N SER A 161 15.36 -30.99 6.40
CA SER A 161 15.55 -31.13 4.96
C SER A 161 15.54 -32.60 4.55
N GLY A 162 14.79 -32.95 3.51
CA GLY A 162 14.70 -34.32 3.00
C GLY A 162 13.81 -35.28 3.80
N ILE A 163 13.06 -34.80 4.79
CA ILE A 163 12.12 -35.62 5.56
C ILE A 163 10.84 -36.01 4.78
N GLY A 164 10.63 -35.45 3.58
CA GLY A 164 9.47 -35.74 2.74
C GLY A 164 8.39 -34.65 2.67
N LYS A 165 8.71 -33.38 2.99
CA LYS A 165 7.71 -32.29 3.03
C LYS A 165 7.06 -32.04 1.67
N SER A 166 7.89 -31.93 0.62
CA SER A 166 7.44 -31.65 -0.75
C SER A 166 6.68 -32.84 -1.33
N GLU A 167 7.08 -34.07 -1.01
CA GLU A 167 6.37 -35.30 -1.36
C GLU A 167 4.99 -35.39 -0.69
N ALA A 168 4.89 -35.03 0.59
CA ALA A 168 3.62 -34.97 1.30
C ALA A 168 2.68 -33.90 0.70
N ALA A 169 3.22 -32.72 0.37
CA ALA A 169 2.46 -31.67 -0.29
C ALA A 169 1.99 -32.07 -1.69
N LEU A 170 2.83 -32.78 -2.46
CA LEU A 170 2.44 -33.29 -3.78
C LEU A 170 1.26 -34.26 -3.69
N GLU A 171 1.23 -35.12 -2.67
CA GLU A 171 0.10 -36.02 -2.44
C GLU A 171 -1.19 -35.26 -2.08
N LEU A 172 -1.08 -34.16 -1.32
CA LEU A 172 -2.22 -33.26 -1.08
C LEU A 172 -2.71 -32.62 -2.38
N VAL A 173 -1.80 -32.15 -3.23
CA VAL A 173 -2.14 -31.57 -4.54
C VAL A 173 -2.84 -32.60 -5.43
N ARG A 174 -2.36 -33.85 -5.46
CA ARG A 174 -3.00 -34.96 -6.19
C ARG A 174 -4.42 -35.24 -5.71
N ARG A 175 -4.73 -34.96 -4.45
CA ARG A 175 -6.07 -35.08 -3.85
C ARG A 175 -6.96 -33.85 -4.10
N GLY A 176 -6.48 -32.86 -4.85
CA GLY A 176 -7.23 -31.66 -5.22
C GLY A 176 -6.98 -30.45 -4.33
N HIS A 177 -6.01 -30.50 -3.42
CA HIS A 177 -5.57 -29.34 -2.64
C HIS A 177 -4.64 -28.44 -3.46
N ARG A 178 -4.36 -27.23 -2.97
CA ARG A 178 -3.59 -26.23 -3.74
C ARG A 178 -2.25 -25.96 -3.08
N LEU A 179 -1.17 -26.13 -3.84
CA LEU A 179 0.15 -25.67 -3.43
C LEU A 179 0.20 -24.15 -3.48
N VAL A 180 0.69 -23.53 -2.41
CA VAL A 180 0.93 -22.08 -2.33
C VAL A 180 2.41 -21.77 -2.51
N ALA A 181 3.27 -22.52 -1.81
CA ALA A 181 4.72 -22.36 -1.84
C ALA A 181 5.42 -23.66 -1.43
N ASP A 182 6.59 -23.94 -2.03
CA ASP A 182 7.49 -25.02 -1.68
C ASP A 182 8.90 -24.46 -1.40
N ASP A 183 9.64 -25.14 -0.52
CA ASP A 183 10.92 -24.75 0.08
C ASP A 183 10.92 -23.44 0.87
N VAL A 184 10.58 -22.31 0.24
CA VAL A 184 10.65 -20.97 0.83
C VAL A 184 9.26 -20.36 0.87
N VAL A 185 8.80 -20.03 2.08
CA VAL A 185 7.51 -19.36 2.32
C VAL A 185 7.76 -17.95 2.84
N GLU A 186 7.25 -16.95 2.14
CA GLU A 186 7.18 -15.57 2.63
C GLU A 186 5.93 -15.42 3.48
N ILE A 187 6.10 -15.02 4.74
CA ILE A 187 5.02 -14.78 5.69
C ILE A 187 4.93 -13.29 5.95
N ARG A 188 3.70 -12.78 5.92
CA ARG A 188 3.34 -11.39 6.18
C ARG A 188 2.31 -11.30 7.30
N GLN A 189 2.58 -10.49 8.31
CA GLN A 189 1.63 -10.24 9.39
C GLN A 189 0.78 -9.01 9.07
N ILE A 190 -0.42 -9.23 8.53
CA ILE A 190 -1.29 -8.15 8.03
C ILE A 190 -2.08 -7.45 9.16
N ASN A 191 -2.25 -8.15 10.29
CA ASN A 191 -2.78 -7.64 11.55
C ASN A 191 -2.34 -8.57 12.70
N ASP A 192 -2.73 -8.28 13.94
CA ASP A 192 -2.27 -9.03 15.13
C ASP A 192 -2.65 -10.52 15.10
N ASP A 193 -3.77 -10.86 14.47
CA ASP A 193 -4.34 -12.22 14.49
C ASP A 193 -4.19 -12.98 13.16
N THR A 194 -3.70 -12.33 12.10
CA THR A 194 -3.69 -12.88 10.74
C THR A 194 -2.30 -12.87 10.10
N LEU A 195 -1.84 -14.05 9.72
CA LEU A 195 -0.65 -14.26 8.89
C LEU A 195 -1.08 -14.69 7.48
N VAL A 196 -0.45 -14.09 6.48
CA VAL A 196 -0.62 -14.47 5.08
C VAL A 196 0.71 -15.03 4.56
N GLY A 197 0.68 -16.25 4.04
CA GLY A 197 1.82 -16.90 3.43
C GLY A 197 1.74 -16.89 1.90
N THR A 198 2.86 -16.63 1.23
CA THR A 198 2.98 -16.63 -0.24
C THR A 198 4.31 -17.27 -0.68
N SER A 199 4.41 -17.67 -1.95
CA SER A 199 5.69 -18.04 -2.57
C SER A 199 6.45 -16.78 -3.02
N PRO A 200 7.79 -16.78 -2.92
CA PRO A 200 8.64 -15.83 -3.63
C PRO A 200 8.33 -15.81 -5.13
N ALA A 201 8.54 -14.66 -5.77
CA ALA A 201 8.27 -14.50 -7.20
C ALA A 201 9.05 -15.50 -8.08
N ILE A 202 10.26 -15.88 -7.68
CA ILE A 202 11.15 -16.79 -8.42
C ILE A 202 10.73 -18.27 -8.34
N THR A 203 10.14 -18.70 -7.23
CA THR A 203 9.68 -20.08 -7.00
C THR A 203 8.17 -20.24 -7.15
N LYS A 204 7.49 -19.21 -7.66
CA LYS A 204 6.04 -19.21 -7.80
C LYS A 204 5.59 -20.35 -8.72
N TYR A 205 4.68 -21.19 -8.21
CA TYR A 205 4.14 -22.37 -8.89
C TYR A 205 5.13 -23.51 -9.13
N LEU A 206 6.34 -23.45 -8.57
CA LEU A 206 7.34 -24.50 -8.73
C LEU A 206 7.32 -25.45 -7.53
N ILE A 207 7.63 -26.72 -7.78
CA ILE A 207 7.91 -27.73 -6.74
C ILE A 207 9.18 -28.49 -7.11
N GLU A 208 10.08 -28.72 -6.14
CA GLU A 208 11.28 -29.54 -6.36
C GLU A 208 11.11 -30.94 -5.78
N LEU A 209 11.24 -31.96 -6.62
CA LEU A 209 11.15 -33.36 -6.21
C LEU A 209 12.48 -34.07 -6.44
N ARG A 210 12.96 -34.74 -5.38
CA ARG A 210 14.21 -35.52 -5.47
C ARG A 210 14.09 -36.63 -6.51
N GLY A 211 15.06 -36.68 -7.42
CA GLY A 211 15.11 -37.66 -8.51
C GLY A 211 14.25 -37.33 -9.73
N ILE A 212 13.43 -36.27 -9.68
CA ILE A 212 12.67 -35.78 -10.84
C ILE A 212 13.18 -34.39 -11.27
N GLY A 213 13.44 -33.50 -10.31
CA GLY A 213 13.80 -32.11 -10.56
C GLY A 213 12.64 -31.15 -10.26
N ILE A 214 12.72 -29.94 -10.80
CA ILE A 214 11.71 -28.89 -10.66
C ILE A 214 10.56 -29.15 -11.65
N ILE A 215 9.32 -29.02 -11.18
CA ILE A 215 8.07 -29.11 -11.96
C ILE A 215 7.30 -27.81 -11.85
#